data_AF-A0A6G0WKY3-F1
#
_entry.id   AF-A0A6G0WKY3-F1
#
_cell.length_a   1.000
_cell.length_b   1.000
_cell.length_c   1.000
_cell.angle_alpha   90.00
_cell.angle_beta   90.00
_cell.angle_gamma   90.00
#
_symmetry.space_group_name_H-M   'P 1'
#
loop_
_entity.id
_entity.type
_entity.pdbx_description
1 polymer ?
#
loop_
_entity_poly.entity_id
_entity_poly.type
_entity_poly.pdbx_seq_one_letter_code
_entity_poly.pdbx_strand_id
1 'polypeptide(L)'
;MDAAEDWLSVPPTHGLISSSNKVKEVDSKRGRSNSSTKDADSKQRQIEEKPSLTGNQMIVVPAPTVDIQEPNRRESMAINSINQTIKTLDLKLVEKKLQKRKFYLRDASLSDWEAFFTSEDQQLKSKNMEWMEGKIFIVELPSLQHDEFVAELYSVLRDATHTGTKFLRIALAAYQTNVRRLEPDLCLLPHRVLGQPPYNVQLPPGVDWDDFHTVKWEVAWSKTWADLDWKANQWATAGTVIYIICIKLEPPNLVNCSYKVHHVVNHGVNMPAMVPISIAAPKAVVHLDSRLVLQLPAISPLPPNFAPQLDIDLFAPLAVLLANLPPATAAI
;
A
#
# COMPACT_ATOMS: atom_id res chain seq x y z
N MET A 1 12.76 -8.85 52.72
CA MET A 1 11.52 -8.94 53.52
C MET A 1 10.43 -8.21 52.75
N ASP A 2 10.13 -8.60 51.51
CA ASP A 2 9.56 -9.87 51.00
C ASP A 2 8.03 -9.81 50.95
N ALA A 3 7.52 -9.57 49.75
CA ALA A 3 6.26 -10.03 49.15
C ALA A 3 6.22 -9.42 47.73
N ALA A 4 6.68 -10.12 46.69
CA ALA A 4 5.96 -11.14 45.90
C ALA A 4 4.67 -10.59 45.26
N GLU A 5 4.71 -10.33 43.95
CA GLU A 5 3.78 -10.97 43.00
C GLU A 5 4.32 -10.91 41.56
N ASP A 6 4.12 -12.05 40.91
CA ASP A 6 4.50 -12.47 39.57
C ASP A 6 3.59 -11.82 38.50
N TRP A 7 3.76 -12.18 37.22
CA TRP A 7 2.96 -11.81 36.03
C TRP A 7 3.45 -10.60 35.19
N LEU A 8 4.27 -10.89 34.18
CA LEU A 8 3.85 -10.89 32.76
C LEU A 8 5.03 -11.23 31.85
N SER A 9 5.15 -12.53 31.56
CA SER A 9 5.83 -13.01 30.34
C SER A 9 4.93 -12.69 29.14
N VAL A 10 5.46 -11.97 28.15
CA VAL A 10 4.77 -11.70 26.89
C VAL A 10 5.28 -12.70 25.83
N PRO A 11 4.40 -13.49 25.18
CA PRO A 11 4.77 -14.47 24.16
C PRO A 11 5.03 -13.81 22.78
N PRO A 12 5.70 -14.52 21.84
CA PRO A 12 5.98 -14.00 20.50
C PRO A 12 4.69 -13.88 19.68
N THR A 13 4.54 -12.75 18.99
CA THR A 13 3.38 -12.42 18.14
C THR A 13 3.33 -13.32 16.91
N HIS A 14 2.32 -14.19 16.89
CA HIS A 14 1.81 -14.86 15.69
C HIS A 14 1.07 -13.86 14.76
N GLY A 15 1.07 -14.19 13.47
CA GLY A 15 0.70 -13.33 12.35
C GLY A 15 -0.68 -12.68 12.43
N LEU A 16 -0.75 -11.48 11.84
CA LEU A 16 -1.99 -10.77 11.58
C LEU A 16 -2.68 -11.39 10.36
N ILE A 17 -3.75 -12.12 10.65
CA ILE A 17 -4.72 -12.60 9.67
C ILE A 17 -5.66 -11.44 9.30
N SER A 18 -5.77 -11.25 7.99
CA SER A 18 -6.81 -10.49 7.29
C SER A 18 -8.21 -10.77 7.87
N SER A 19 -8.83 -9.76 8.47
CA SER A 19 -10.18 -9.87 9.04
C SER A 19 -11.23 -9.45 8.02
N SER A 20 -11.95 -10.45 7.49
CA SER A 20 -13.21 -10.24 6.75
C SER A 20 -14.34 -9.84 7.70
N ASN A 21 -15.08 -8.79 7.33
CA ASN A 21 -16.20 -8.23 8.08
C ASN A 21 -17.32 -9.25 8.35
N LYS A 22 -17.68 -9.44 9.63
CA LYS A 22 -19.00 -9.92 10.06
C LYS A 22 -19.71 -8.80 10.82
N VAL A 23 -20.76 -8.26 10.21
CA VAL A 23 -21.71 -7.33 10.84
C VAL A 23 -22.49 -8.11 11.91
N LYS A 24 -22.45 -7.62 13.15
CA LYS A 24 -23.39 -8.03 14.21
C LYS A 24 -24.51 -7.00 14.27
N GLU A 25 -25.71 -7.48 13.97
CA GLU A 25 -27.00 -6.86 14.17
C GLU A 25 -27.23 -6.62 15.67
N VAL A 26 -27.61 -5.39 16.03
CA VAL A 26 -27.92 -5.00 17.42
C VAL A 26 -29.43 -4.86 17.55
N ASP A 27 -29.99 -5.77 18.33
CA ASP A 27 -31.35 -5.74 18.87
C ASP A 27 -31.55 -4.52 19.79
N SER A 28 -32.64 -3.77 19.61
CA SER A 28 -33.14 -2.85 20.63
C SER A 28 -34.66 -2.89 20.69
N LYS A 29 -35.15 -3.55 21.75
CA LYS A 29 -36.53 -3.44 22.25
C LYS A 29 -36.68 -2.17 23.08
N ARG A 30 -37.64 -1.31 22.72
CA ARG A 30 -38.54 -0.69 23.72
C ARG A 30 -39.82 -0.21 23.04
N GLY A 31 -40.95 -0.57 23.64
CA GLY A 31 -42.27 -0.41 23.04
C GLY A 31 -43.10 0.75 23.54
N ARG A 32 -44.29 0.82 22.93
CA ARG A 32 -45.58 1.48 23.26
C ARG A 32 -46.31 1.55 21.91
N SER A 33 -47.62 1.43 21.72
CA SER A 33 -48.82 1.07 22.47
C SER A 33 -49.96 1.19 21.44
N ASN A 34 -50.98 0.34 21.53
CA ASN A 34 -52.08 0.19 20.56
C ASN A 34 -53.08 1.37 20.50
N SER A 35 -53.66 1.59 19.30
CA SER A 35 -55.07 1.97 19.04
C SER A 35 -55.36 1.74 17.54
N SER A 36 -56.12 0.72 17.12
CA SER A 36 -57.57 0.74 16.77
C SER A 36 -58.01 2.01 15.98
N THR A 37 -58.78 1.99 14.88
CA THR A 37 -59.70 1.04 14.24
C THR A 37 -60.24 1.71 12.93
N LYS A 38 -60.72 0.91 11.97
CA LYS A 38 -61.78 1.22 10.96
C LYS A 38 -61.40 2.17 9.81
N ASP A 39 -61.89 2.11 8.57
CA ASP A 39 -62.86 1.30 7.81
C ASP A 39 -62.54 1.64 6.32
N ALA A 40 -62.39 0.70 5.39
CA ALA A 40 -63.41 0.18 4.45
C ALA A 40 -63.20 0.64 2.98
N ASP A 41 -63.23 -0.36 2.08
CA ASP A 41 -63.71 -0.36 0.68
C ASP A 41 -63.06 0.58 -0.36
N SER A 42 -62.77 0.19 -1.61
CA SER A 42 -63.31 -0.90 -2.43
C SER A 42 -62.53 -1.00 -3.77
N LYS A 43 -62.77 -2.12 -4.47
CA LYS A 43 -62.59 -2.41 -5.92
C LYS A 43 -61.32 -3.14 -6.36
N GLN A 44 -61.47 -4.47 -6.35
CA GLN A 44 -60.85 -5.43 -7.26
C GLN A 44 -61.10 -5.08 -8.73
N ARG A 45 -60.03 -5.14 -9.54
CA ARG A 45 -60.06 -5.66 -10.91
C ARG A 45 -58.91 -6.65 -11.07
N GLN A 46 -59.26 -7.87 -11.46
CA GLN A 46 -58.39 -9.00 -11.73
C GLN A 46 -57.50 -8.72 -12.95
N ILE A 47 -56.20 -8.95 -12.83
CA ILE A 47 -55.31 -9.33 -13.94
C ILE A 47 -54.28 -10.33 -13.40
N GLU A 48 -54.36 -11.55 -13.94
CA GLU A 48 -53.32 -12.58 -14.15
C GLU A 48 -52.45 -13.05 -12.97
N GLU A 49 -52.69 -14.32 -12.61
CA GLU A 49 -51.82 -15.16 -11.81
C GLU A 49 -50.44 -15.35 -12.48
N LYS A 50 -49.38 -14.83 -11.84
CA LYS A 50 -48.01 -15.31 -12.01
C LYS A 50 -47.61 -16.13 -10.79
N PRO A 51 -46.96 -17.30 -10.96
CA PRO A 51 -46.54 -18.11 -9.83
C PRO A 51 -45.48 -17.39 -8.99
N SER A 52 -45.75 -17.34 -7.71
CA SER A 52 -44.86 -16.92 -6.62
C SER A 52 -43.63 -17.84 -6.58
N LEU A 53 -42.46 -17.30 -6.93
CA LEU A 53 -41.16 -17.84 -6.57
C LEU A 53 -40.59 -16.99 -5.42
N THR A 54 -41.10 -17.20 -4.22
CA THR A 54 -40.39 -16.82 -2.99
C THR A 54 -39.24 -17.80 -2.78
N GLY A 55 -38.04 -17.36 -3.11
CA GLY A 55 -36.80 -18.11 -2.89
C GLY A 55 -35.63 -17.39 -3.51
N ASN A 56 -35.21 -16.27 -2.91
CA ASN A 56 -33.90 -15.67 -3.22
C ASN A 56 -32.81 -16.62 -2.73
N GLN A 57 -32.46 -17.60 -3.57
CA GLN A 57 -31.21 -18.34 -3.44
C GLN A 57 -30.11 -17.36 -3.82
N MET A 58 -29.44 -16.79 -2.82
CA MET A 58 -28.20 -16.04 -3.03
C MET A 58 -27.22 -16.96 -3.73
N ILE A 59 -27.01 -16.73 -5.02
CA ILE A 59 -25.83 -17.25 -5.72
C ILE A 59 -24.65 -16.50 -5.10
N VAL A 60 -24.02 -17.13 -4.11
CA VAL A 60 -22.69 -16.74 -3.66
C VAL A 60 -21.76 -17.03 -4.84
N VAL A 61 -21.47 -16.01 -5.63
CA VAL A 61 -20.37 -16.07 -6.60
C VAL A 61 -19.10 -16.14 -5.75
N PRO A 62 -18.34 -17.25 -5.78
CA PRO A 62 -17.11 -17.34 -5.03
C PRO A 62 -16.17 -16.24 -5.53
N ALA A 63 -15.50 -15.56 -4.60
CA ALA A 63 -14.36 -14.72 -4.93
C ALA A 63 -13.40 -15.54 -5.79
N PRO A 64 -12.75 -14.95 -6.81
CA PRO A 64 -11.75 -15.67 -7.59
C PRO A 64 -10.67 -16.14 -6.62
N THR A 65 -10.62 -17.44 -6.38
CA THR A 65 -9.50 -18.09 -5.72
C THR A 65 -8.33 -17.89 -6.65
N VAL A 66 -7.42 -16.98 -6.30
CA VAL A 66 -6.08 -17.00 -6.88
C VAL A 66 -5.52 -18.35 -6.45
N ASP A 67 -5.42 -19.28 -7.37
CA ASP A 67 -4.82 -20.59 -7.15
C ASP A 67 -3.33 -20.34 -6.91
N ILE A 68 -2.97 -20.06 -5.65
CA ILE A 68 -1.57 -19.96 -5.24
C ILE A 68 -1.06 -21.38 -5.33
N GLN A 69 -0.51 -21.72 -6.50
CA GLN A 69 0.10 -23.00 -6.74
C GLN A 69 1.14 -23.26 -5.65
N GLU A 70 1.00 -24.38 -4.94
CA GLU A 70 1.95 -24.71 -3.88
C GLU A 70 3.38 -24.70 -4.45
N PRO A 71 4.34 -24.05 -3.76
CA PRO A 71 5.69 -23.93 -4.26
C PRO A 71 6.25 -25.32 -4.52
N ASN A 72 6.86 -25.51 -5.68
CA ASN A 72 7.50 -26.78 -6.00
C ASN A 72 8.67 -27.03 -5.02
N ARG A 73 9.15 -28.28 -4.93
CA ARG A 73 10.18 -28.66 -3.96
C ARG A 73 11.41 -27.75 -3.98
N ARG A 74 11.82 -27.23 -5.14
CA ARG A 74 12.97 -26.32 -5.26
C ARG A 74 12.64 -24.95 -4.64
N GLU A 75 11.47 -24.41 -4.95
CA GLU A 75 10.97 -23.16 -4.38
C GLU A 75 10.84 -23.27 -2.86
N SER A 76 10.25 -24.34 -2.34
CA SER A 76 10.16 -24.56 -0.88
C SER A 76 11.53 -24.61 -0.21
N MET A 77 12.53 -25.23 -0.85
CA MET A 77 13.90 -25.25 -0.34
C MET A 77 14.53 -23.86 -0.35
N ALA A 78 14.31 -23.06 -1.40
CA ALA A 78 14.79 -21.68 -1.49
C ALA A 78 14.18 -20.80 -0.38
N ILE A 79 12.85 -20.82 -0.24
CA ILE A 79 12.10 -20.10 0.79
C ILE A 79 12.63 -20.44 2.19
N ASN A 80 12.71 -21.74 2.51
CA ASN A 80 13.21 -22.22 3.80
C ASN A 80 14.66 -21.81 4.06
N SER A 81 15.51 -21.85 3.03
CA SER A 81 16.92 -21.45 3.16
C SER A 81 17.05 -19.96 3.49
N ILE A 82 16.29 -19.09 2.81
CA ILE A 82 16.32 -17.65 3.07
C ILE A 82 15.76 -17.35 4.47
N ASN A 83 14.62 -17.95 4.83
CA ASN A 83 14.03 -17.83 6.17
C ASN A 83 15.00 -18.24 7.27
N GLN A 84 15.72 -19.34 7.08
CA GLN A 84 16.68 -19.81 8.07
C GLN A 84 17.84 -18.83 8.24
N THR A 85 18.32 -18.21 7.15
CA THR A 85 19.33 -17.14 7.24
C THR A 85 18.80 -15.96 8.07
N ILE A 86 17.57 -15.51 7.82
CA ILE A 86 16.94 -14.40 8.53
C ILE A 86 16.81 -14.70 10.04
N LYS A 87 16.39 -15.92 10.40
CA LYS A 87 16.21 -16.33 11.81
C LYS A 87 17.50 -16.29 12.63
N THR A 88 18.65 -16.41 11.98
CA THR A 88 19.96 -16.39 12.65
C THR A 88 20.55 -14.99 12.83
N LEU A 89 19.87 -13.94 12.36
CA LEU A 89 20.38 -12.58 12.43
C LEU A 89 20.32 -12.01 13.85
N ASP A 90 21.39 -11.32 14.25
CA ASP A 90 21.34 -10.36 15.34
C ASP A 90 20.71 -9.06 14.81
N LEU A 91 19.42 -8.86 15.11
CA LEU A 91 18.67 -7.70 14.63
C LEU A 91 19.23 -6.36 15.12
N LYS A 92 19.85 -6.31 16.30
CA LYS A 92 20.49 -5.09 16.81
C LYS A 92 21.72 -4.72 15.98
N LEU A 93 22.49 -5.74 15.58
CA LEU A 93 23.63 -5.53 14.68
C LEU A 93 23.17 -5.11 13.27
N VAL A 94 22.07 -5.70 12.77
CA VAL A 94 21.47 -5.32 11.49
C VAL A 94 21.04 -3.86 11.53
N GLU A 95 20.27 -3.46 12.54
CA GLU A 95 19.81 -2.08 12.73
C GLU A 95 20.97 -1.08 12.75
N LYS A 96 22.02 -1.36 13.54
CA LYS A 96 23.23 -0.52 13.60
C LYS A 96 23.93 -0.39 12.24
N LYS A 97 23.94 -1.44 11.42
CA LYS A 97 24.55 -1.41 10.08
C LYS A 97 23.69 -0.64 9.09
N LEU A 98 22.36 -0.78 9.19
CA LEU A 98 21.39 -0.10 8.32
C LEU A 98 21.46 1.42 8.43
N GLN A 99 21.87 1.97 9.58
CA GLN A 99 22.15 3.41 9.73
C GLN A 99 23.20 3.96 8.75
N LYS A 100 24.01 3.11 8.14
CA LYS A 100 25.10 3.52 7.22
C LYS A 100 24.95 2.96 5.83
N ARG A 101 24.35 1.78 5.67
CA ARG A 101 24.28 1.05 4.40
C ARG A 101 23.30 -0.12 4.48
N LYS A 102 22.84 -0.58 3.32
CA LYS A 102 22.14 -1.86 3.16
C LYS A 102 22.93 -3.00 3.84
N PHE A 103 22.22 -3.92 4.48
CA PHE A 103 22.81 -5.10 5.12
C PHE A 103 22.79 -6.28 4.15
N TYR A 104 23.96 -6.75 3.74
CA TYR A 104 24.07 -7.97 2.93
C TYR A 104 23.58 -9.18 3.73
N LEU A 105 22.56 -9.88 3.20
CA LEU A 105 22.02 -11.10 3.81
C LEU A 105 22.77 -12.33 3.29
N ARG A 106 22.74 -12.55 1.97
CA ARG A 106 23.31 -13.71 1.29
C ARG A 106 23.29 -13.57 -0.23
N ASP A 107 24.02 -14.44 -0.92
CA ASP A 107 23.82 -14.70 -2.34
C ASP A 107 22.52 -15.51 -2.54
N ALA A 108 21.82 -15.21 -3.64
CA ALA A 108 20.63 -15.92 -4.08
C ALA A 108 20.41 -15.70 -5.58
N SER A 109 19.98 -16.74 -6.30
CA SER A 109 19.56 -16.56 -7.70
C SER A 109 18.28 -15.72 -7.77
N LEU A 110 17.98 -15.14 -8.95
CA LEU A 110 16.72 -14.44 -9.16
C LEU A 110 15.52 -15.36 -8.89
N SER A 111 15.59 -16.61 -9.33
CA SER A 111 14.52 -17.61 -9.11
C SER A 111 14.31 -17.92 -7.62
N ASP A 112 15.39 -17.99 -6.81
CA ASP A 112 15.27 -18.20 -5.37
C ASP A 112 14.61 -16.97 -4.69
N TRP A 113 15.00 -15.77 -5.14
CA TRP A 113 14.39 -14.53 -4.67
C TRP A 113 12.91 -14.46 -5.05
N GLU A 114 12.55 -14.75 -6.29
CA GLU A 114 11.16 -14.74 -6.76
C GLU A 114 10.29 -15.72 -5.98
N ALA A 115 10.79 -16.94 -5.74
CA ALA A 115 10.10 -17.94 -4.93
C ALA A 115 9.84 -17.43 -3.50
N PHE A 116 10.83 -16.80 -2.87
CA PHE A 116 10.67 -16.17 -1.56
C PHE A 116 9.73 -14.97 -1.59
N PHE A 117 9.87 -14.12 -2.60
CA PHE A 117 9.13 -12.87 -2.78
C PHE A 117 7.63 -13.12 -2.93
N THR A 118 7.22 -14.14 -3.68
CA THR A 118 5.80 -14.48 -3.87
C THR A 118 5.25 -15.41 -2.79
N SER A 119 6.06 -15.83 -1.82
CA SER A 119 5.64 -16.70 -0.73
C SER A 119 4.98 -15.91 0.39
N GLU A 120 3.90 -16.45 0.96
CA GLU A 120 3.33 -15.94 2.20
C GLU A 120 4.21 -16.27 3.43
N ASP A 121 5.02 -17.32 3.34
CA ASP A 121 5.94 -17.79 4.39
C ASP A 121 7.25 -16.98 4.39
N GLN A 122 7.15 -15.67 4.56
CA GLN A 122 8.30 -14.77 4.71
C GLN A 122 8.60 -14.46 6.17
N GLN A 123 9.79 -14.83 6.65
CA GLN A 123 10.26 -14.49 8.00
C GLN A 123 10.48 -12.98 8.18
N LEU A 124 10.98 -12.32 7.14
CA LEU A 124 11.04 -10.87 7.01
C LEU A 124 10.38 -10.52 5.68
N LYS A 125 9.39 -9.63 5.71
CA LYS A 125 8.62 -9.29 4.52
C LYS A 125 9.52 -8.71 3.43
N SER A 126 9.31 -9.13 2.18
CA SER A 126 10.09 -8.71 1.01
C SER A 126 10.18 -7.20 0.83
N LYS A 127 9.18 -6.43 1.28
CA LYS A 127 9.21 -4.95 1.26
C LYS A 127 10.42 -4.34 1.98
N ASN A 128 11.01 -5.09 2.92
CA ASN A 128 12.19 -4.68 3.70
C ASN A 128 13.52 -5.14 3.08
N MET A 129 13.47 -5.78 1.91
CA MET A 129 14.58 -6.49 1.29
C MET A 129 14.66 -6.19 -0.20
N GLU A 130 15.86 -6.29 -0.77
CA GLU A 130 16.08 -6.06 -2.19
C GLU A 130 17.04 -7.10 -2.77
N TRP A 131 16.71 -7.61 -3.96
CA TRP A 131 17.61 -8.46 -4.73
C TRP A 131 18.47 -7.63 -5.69
N MET A 132 19.72 -7.42 -5.29
CA MET A 132 20.91 -6.81 -5.88
C MET A 132 21.86 -7.73 -6.65
N GLU A 133 21.77 -7.94 -7.98
CA GLU A 133 22.85 -8.60 -8.75
C GLU A 133 23.27 -9.97 -8.18
N GLY A 134 22.31 -10.87 -7.96
CA GLY A 134 22.56 -12.19 -7.36
C GLY A 134 22.71 -12.19 -5.85
N LYS A 135 22.42 -11.07 -5.18
CA LYS A 135 22.52 -10.91 -3.72
C LYS A 135 21.22 -10.37 -3.15
N ILE A 136 20.86 -10.82 -1.96
CA ILE A 136 19.77 -10.27 -1.17
C ILE A 136 20.35 -9.34 -0.11
N PHE A 137 19.77 -8.16 -0.01
CA PHE A 137 20.08 -7.18 1.02
C PHE A 137 18.83 -6.89 1.84
N ILE A 138 19.00 -6.74 3.15
CA ILE A 138 18.02 -6.06 4.00
C ILE A 138 18.29 -4.57 3.83
N VAL A 139 17.27 -3.80 3.46
CA VAL A 139 17.37 -2.35 3.24
C VAL A 139 16.73 -1.55 4.36
N GLU A 140 15.86 -2.18 5.14
CA GLU A 140 15.20 -1.60 6.30
C GLU A 140 14.76 -2.73 7.24
N LEU A 141 14.49 -2.41 8.50
CA LEU A 141 13.75 -3.30 9.39
C LEU A 141 12.34 -2.72 9.60
N PRO A 142 11.32 -3.56 9.85
CA PRO A 142 9.98 -3.08 10.11
C PRO A 142 10.00 -2.02 11.23
N SER A 143 9.41 -0.86 10.94
CA SER A 143 9.33 0.26 11.87
C SER A 143 7.89 0.70 11.98
N LEU A 144 7.39 0.79 13.22
CA LEU A 144 6.06 1.31 13.51
C LEU A 144 5.89 2.73 12.96
N GLN A 145 6.92 3.57 13.09
CA GLN A 145 6.89 4.95 12.63
C GLN A 145 6.84 5.06 11.11
N HIS A 146 7.57 4.20 10.40
CA HIS A 146 7.48 4.12 8.94
C HIS A 146 6.07 3.69 8.52
N ASP A 147 5.55 2.61 9.11
CA ASP A 147 4.20 2.11 8.80
C ASP A 147 3.11 3.15 9.14
N GLU A 148 3.23 3.89 10.24
CA GLU A 148 2.34 5.00 10.62
C GLU A 148 2.39 6.13 9.58
N PHE A 149 3.58 6.57 9.17
CA PHE A 149 3.70 7.60 8.14
C PHE A 149 3.08 7.17 6.81
N VAL A 150 3.31 5.92 6.40
CA VAL A 150 2.74 5.36 5.17
C VAL A 150 1.21 5.26 5.28
N ALA A 151 0.67 4.87 6.43
CA ALA A 151 -0.78 4.83 6.67
C ALA A 151 -1.43 6.23 6.59
N GLU A 152 -0.79 7.25 7.14
CA GLU A 152 -1.28 8.62 7.05
C GLU A 152 -1.15 9.18 5.63
N LEU A 153 -0.04 8.87 4.94
CA LEU A 153 0.13 9.24 3.53
C LEU A 153 -0.95 8.60 2.65
N TYR A 154 -1.34 7.35 2.92
CA TYR A 154 -2.48 6.71 2.26
C TYR A 154 -3.77 7.52 2.45
N SER A 155 -4.05 7.97 3.68
CA SER A 155 -5.24 8.76 3.99
C SER A 155 -5.25 10.10 3.24
N VAL A 156 -4.12 10.82 3.25
CA VAL A 156 -3.98 12.09 2.51
C VAL A 156 -4.15 11.88 1.00
N LEU A 157 -3.55 10.83 0.43
CA LEU A 157 -3.71 10.49 -0.98
C LEU A 157 -5.17 10.22 -1.34
N ARG A 158 -5.86 9.40 -0.52
CA ARG A 158 -7.27 9.07 -0.72
C ARG A 158 -8.13 10.32 -0.73
N ASP A 159 -7.89 11.20 0.23
CA ASP A 159 -8.70 12.41 0.41
C ASP A 159 -8.42 13.43 -0.72
N ALA A 160 -7.17 13.54 -1.20
CA ALA A 160 -6.79 14.40 -2.33
C ALA A 160 -7.51 14.08 -3.65
N THR A 161 -8.01 12.85 -3.82
CA THR A 161 -8.81 12.48 -5.01
C THR A 161 -10.24 13.05 -5.01
N HIS A 162 -10.75 13.47 -3.85
CA HIS A 162 -12.16 13.79 -3.56
C HIS A 162 -13.20 12.70 -3.92
N THR A 163 -12.74 11.54 -4.38
CA THR A 163 -13.58 10.43 -4.86
C THR A 163 -13.20 9.11 -4.20
N GLY A 164 -12.32 9.16 -3.20
CA GLY A 164 -11.73 7.99 -2.57
C GLY A 164 -10.98 7.13 -3.59
N THR A 165 -11.28 5.84 -3.62
CA THR A 165 -10.59 4.88 -4.51
C THR A 165 -11.38 4.55 -5.78
N LYS A 166 -12.44 5.31 -6.08
CA LYS A 166 -13.39 4.98 -7.17
C LYS A 166 -12.75 4.99 -8.55
N PHE A 167 -11.89 5.97 -8.82
CA PHE A 167 -11.23 6.15 -10.12
C PHE A 167 -9.73 5.91 -10.07
N LEU A 168 -9.14 6.02 -8.88
CA LEU A 168 -7.72 5.79 -8.64
C LEU A 168 -7.57 4.87 -7.44
N ARG A 169 -7.07 3.65 -7.66
CA ARG A 169 -6.75 2.72 -6.58
C ARG A 169 -5.42 3.12 -5.95
N ILE A 170 -5.34 2.98 -4.63
CA ILE A 170 -4.11 3.15 -3.86
C ILE A 170 -3.76 1.76 -3.32
N ALA A 171 -2.56 1.28 -3.61
CA ALA A 171 -2.09 -0.02 -3.16
C ALA A 171 -0.77 0.11 -2.37
N LEU A 172 -0.70 -0.62 -1.26
CA LEU A 172 0.50 -0.72 -0.42
C LEU A 172 1.35 -1.89 -0.88
N ALA A 173 2.67 -1.73 -0.92
CA ALA A 173 3.63 -2.81 -1.23
C ALA A 173 3.31 -3.60 -2.52
N ALA A 174 2.58 -3.02 -3.48
CA ALA A 174 2.21 -3.72 -4.69
C ALA A 174 3.34 -3.68 -5.72
N TYR A 175 3.83 -4.86 -6.10
CA TYR A 175 4.82 -5.01 -7.16
C TYR A 175 4.16 -5.07 -8.53
N GLN A 176 4.95 -4.78 -9.57
CA GLN A 176 4.55 -5.03 -10.95
C GLN A 176 5.21 -6.33 -11.43
N THR A 177 4.48 -7.21 -12.12
CA THR A 177 5.03 -8.49 -12.58
C THR A 177 6.06 -8.35 -13.69
N ASN A 178 5.96 -7.28 -14.48
CA ASN A 178 6.78 -6.98 -15.65
C ASN A 178 8.05 -6.17 -15.34
N VAL A 179 8.28 -5.81 -14.08
CA VAL A 179 9.48 -5.12 -13.61
C VAL A 179 10.13 -5.99 -12.54
N ARG A 180 11.45 -5.84 -12.36
CA ARG A 180 12.19 -6.44 -11.24
C ARG A 180 11.33 -6.39 -9.97
N ARG A 181 11.15 -7.53 -9.29
CA ARG A 181 10.32 -7.73 -8.08
C ARG A 181 10.72 -6.78 -6.95
N LEU A 182 10.27 -5.55 -7.09
CA LEU A 182 10.42 -4.43 -6.18
C LEU A 182 9.03 -4.05 -5.70
N GLU A 183 8.95 -3.60 -4.46
CA GLU A 183 7.72 -3.14 -3.84
C GLU A 183 7.91 -1.67 -3.45
N PRO A 184 7.09 -0.74 -3.97
CA PRO A 184 7.02 0.61 -3.45
C PRO A 184 6.26 0.60 -2.12
N ASP A 185 6.47 1.59 -1.27
CA ASP A 185 5.67 1.70 -0.04
C ASP A 185 4.19 1.94 -0.39
N LEU A 186 3.95 2.76 -1.41
CA LEU A 186 2.64 3.09 -1.95
C LEU A 186 2.70 3.21 -3.48
N CYS A 187 1.60 2.89 -4.16
CA CYS A 187 1.45 3.18 -5.58
C CYS A 187 0.01 3.51 -5.95
N LEU A 188 -0.14 4.26 -7.04
CA LEU A 188 -1.43 4.66 -7.58
C LEU A 188 -1.66 3.94 -8.91
N LEU A 189 -2.89 3.45 -9.09
CA LEU A 189 -3.30 2.72 -10.28
C LEU A 189 -4.65 3.25 -10.78
N PRO A 190 -4.79 3.60 -12.07
CA PRO A 190 -6.09 3.87 -12.67
C PRO A 190 -7.03 2.70 -12.44
N HIS A 191 -8.24 2.97 -11.97
CA HIS A 191 -9.23 1.93 -11.71
C HIS A 191 -9.85 1.41 -13.03
N ARG A 192 -10.13 0.12 -13.12
CA ARG A 192 -10.71 -0.55 -14.32
C ARG A 192 -11.94 0.14 -14.90
N VAL A 193 -12.72 0.84 -14.08
CA VAL A 193 -13.90 1.61 -14.52
C VAL A 193 -13.54 2.66 -15.59
N LEU A 194 -12.30 3.14 -15.61
CA LEU A 194 -11.80 4.08 -16.61
C LEU A 194 -11.59 3.45 -17.99
N GLY A 195 -11.58 2.11 -18.10
CA GLY A 195 -11.52 1.42 -19.39
C GLY A 195 -12.83 1.50 -20.19
N GLN A 196 -13.91 2.00 -19.60
CA GLN A 196 -15.22 2.12 -20.24
C GLN A 196 -15.49 3.57 -20.68
N PRO A 197 -16.44 3.79 -21.61
CA PRO A 197 -16.95 5.13 -21.90
C PRO A 197 -17.45 5.83 -20.62
N PRO A 198 -17.26 7.15 -20.48
CA PRO A 198 -16.69 8.08 -21.46
C PRO A 198 -15.15 8.20 -21.41
N TYR A 199 -14.47 7.47 -20.53
CA TYR A 199 -13.04 7.68 -20.24
C TYR A 199 -12.12 6.96 -21.22
N ASN A 200 -12.47 5.73 -21.60
CA ASN A 200 -11.81 4.93 -22.63
C ASN A 200 -10.29 4.76 -22.45
N VAL A 201 -9.80 4.71 -21.20
CA VAL A 201 -8.40 4.44 -20.89
C VAL A 201 -8.01 3.07 -21.43
N GLN A 202 -6.92 3.02 -22.19
CA GLN A 202 -6.40 1.79 -22.78
C GLN A 202 -5.20 1.30 -21.97
N LEU A 203 -5.17 -0.01 -21.70
CA LEU A 203 -3.98 -0.64 -21.13
C LEU A 203 -2.88 -0.75 -22.18
N PRO A 204 -1.61 -0.53 -21.83
CA PRO A 204 -0.50 -0.89 -22.69
C PRO A 204 -0.49 -2.39 -23.00
N PRO A 205 0.09 -2.81 -24.15
CA PRO A 205 0.19 -4.22 -24.50
C PRO A 205 0.87 -5.05 -23.41
N GLY A 206 0.25 -6.16 -23.02
CA GLY A 206 0.79 -7.08 -22.01
C GLY A 206 0.72 -6.59 -20.56
N VAL A 207 0.08 -5.45 -20.30
CA VAL A 207 -0.16 -4.92 -18.96
C VAL A 207 -1.61 -5.19 -18.58
N ASP A 208 -1.86 -5.76 -17.40
CA ASP A 208 -3.20 -5.85 -16.84
C ASP A 208 -3.50 -4.67 -15.91
N TRP A 209 -4.73 -4.60 -15.41
CA TRP A 209 -5.15 -3.52 -14.52
C TRP A 209 -4.43 -3.53 -13.16
N ASP A 210 -3.94 -4.69 -12.71
CA ASP A 210 -3.25 -4.81 -11.44
C ASP A 210 -1.78 -4.39 -11.55
N ASP A 211 -1.17 -4.52 -12.74
CA ASP A 211 0.15 -4.03 -13.07
C ASP A 211 0.17 -2.60 -13.64
N PHE A 212 -0.99 -1.96 -13.86
CA PHE A 212 -1.08 -0.61 -14.43
C PHE A 212 -0.80 0.50 -13.41
N HIS A 213 0.43 0.54 -12.88
CA HIS A 213 0.84 1.54 -11.89
C HIS A 213 1.31 2.81 -12.60
N THR A 214 0.75 3.96 -12.22
CA THR A 214 1.11 5.26 -12.81
C THR A 214 1.95 6.13 -11.88
N VAL A 215 1.88 5.89 -10.58
CA VAL A 215 2.67 6.63 -9.58
C VAL A 215 3.29 5.67 -8.57
N LYS A 216 4.56 5.90 -8.24
CA LYS A 216 5.30 5.17 -7.20
C LYS A 216 5.68 6.12 -6.06
N TRP A 217 5.51 5.68 -4.83
CA TRP A 217 5.90 6.39 -3.63
C TRP A 217 6.89 5.53 -2.85
N GLU A 218 8.01 6.13 -2.50
CA GLU A 218 9.08 5.52 -1.71
C GLU A 218 9.31 6.37 -0.47
N VAL A 219 9.25 5.76 0.69
CA VAL A 219 9.47 6.37 1.99
C VAL A 219 10.66 5.67 2.63
N ALA A 220 11.76 6.39 2.78
CA ALA A 220 12.93 5.89 3.46
C ALA A 220 12.90 6.27 4.95
N TRP A 221 12.95 5.27 5.82
CA TRP A 221 13.37 5.45 7.21
C TRP A 221 14.90 5.27 7.30
N SER A 222 15.65 6.36 7.41
CA SER A 222 17.13 6.33 7.54
C SER A 222 17.94 5.81 6.33
N LYS A 223 17.37 5.68 5.12
CA LYS A 223 18.15 5.38 3.89
C LYS A 223 18.82 6.63 3.31
N THR A 224 19.83 6.44 2.47
CA THR A 224 20.49 7.57 1.78
C THR A 224 19.71 8.02 0.55
N TRP A 225 19.95 9.25 0.08
CA TRP A 225 19.40 9.70 -1.20
C TRP A 225 19.89 8.86 -2.37
N ALA A 226 21.10 8.30 -2.32
CA ALA A 226 21.59 7.40 -3.36
C ALA A 226 20.75 6.13 -3.47
N ASP A 227 20.24 5.61 -2.34
CA ASP A 227 19.35 4.43 -2.34
C ASP A 227 17.99 4.76 -2.97
N LEU A 228 17.40 5.90 -2.59
CA LEU A 228 16.13 6.37 -3.17
C LEU A 228 16.27 6.69 -4.66
N ASP A 229 17.34 7.39 -5.06
CA ASP A 229 17.62 7.73 -6.45
C ASP A 229 17.86 6.47 -7.29
N TRP A 230 18.56 5.47 -6.75
CA TRP A 230 18.70 4.17 -7.40
C TRP A 230 17.34 3.51 -7.63
N LYS A 231 16.47 3.48 -6.62
CA LYS A 231 15.14 2.87 -6.73
C LYS A 231 14.24 3.64 -7.68
N ALA A 232 14.29 4.97 -7.68
CA ALA A 232 13.61 5.81 -8.66
C ALA A 232 14.05 5.50 -10.10
N ASN A 233 15.35 5.29 -10.33
CA ASN A 233 15.85 4.84 -11.64
C ASN A 233 15.30 3.47 -12.03
N GLN A 234 15.13 2.54 -11.09
CA GLN A 234 14.47 1.26 -11.38
C GLN A 234 13.01 1.48 -11.80
N TRP A 235 12.27 2.31 -11.06
CA TRP A 235 10.87 2.60 -11.40
C TRP A 235 10.69 3.31 -12.74
N ALA A 236 11.64 4.16 -13.14
CA ALA A 236 11.62 4.83 -14.43
C ALA A 236 11.72 3.86 -15.62
N THR A 237 12.14 2.61 -15.41
CA THR A 237 12.11 1.57 -16.45
C THR A 237 10.71 1.03 -16.72
N ALA A 238 9.77 1.21 -15.79
CA ALA A 238 8.39 0.75 -15.93
C ALA A 238 7.61 1.69 -16.85
N GLY A 239 7.22 1.21 -18.04
CA GLY A 239 6.60 2.02 -19.10
C GLY A 239 5.25 2.68 -18.77
N THR A 240 4.66 2.37 -17.61
CA THR A 240 3.39 2.95 -17.15
C THR A 240 3.57 4.06 -16.12
N VAL A 241 4.73 4.12 -15.46
CA VAL A 241 5.00 4.99 -14.32
C VAL A 241 5.33 6.40 -14.79
N ILE A 242 4.48 7.37 -14.47
CA ILE A 242 4.65 8.77 -14.85
C ILE A 242 5.30 9.57 -13.73
N TYR A 243 4.96 9.27 -12.48
CA TYR A 243 5.52 9.98 -11.33
C TYR A 243 6.18 9.02 -10.34
N ILE A 244 7.32 9.44 -9.81
CA ILE A 244 8.00 8.76 -8.71
C ILE A 244 8.28 9.79 -7.63
N ILE A 245 7.74 9.56 -6.44
CA ILE A 245 7.93 10.44 -5.30
C ILE A 245 8.78 9.71 -4.28
N CYS A 246 9.93 10.29 -3.93
CA CYS A 246 10.83 9.76 -2.92
C CYS A 246 10.81 10.68 -1.71
N ILE A 247 10.51 10.15 -0.54
CA ILE A 247 10.44 10.83 0.74
C ILE A 247 11.53 10.24 1.62
N LYS A 248 12.33 11.10 2.22
CA LYS A 248 13.34 10.72 3.19
C LYS A 248 12.96 11.26 4.56
N LEU A 249 12.74 10.36 5.51
CA LEU A 249 12.51 10.68 6.91
C LEU A 249 13.83 10.56 7.68
N GLU A 250 14.13 11.54 8.53
CA GLU A 250 15.38 11.61 9.29
C GLU A 250 15.13 11.47 10.81
N PRO A 251 15.01 10.23 11.32
CA PRO A 251 14.85 10.00 12.76
C PRO A 251 16.12 10.38 13.54
N PRO A 252 16.02 10.57 14.87
CA PRO A 252 14.83 10.32 15.70
C PRO A 252 13.85 11.50 15.78
N ASN A 253 14.28 12.72 15.42
CA ASN A 253 13.52 13.95 15.65
C ASN A 253 12.88 14.53 14.38
N LEU A 254 13.12 13.93 13.21
CA LEU A 254 12.44 14.21 11.94
C LEU A 254 12.56 15.67 11.45
N VAL A 255 13.57 16.41 11.90
CA VAL A 255 13.72 17.85 11.58
C VAL A 255 14.11 18.11 10.12
N ASN A 256 14.80 17.14 9.50
CA ASN A 256 15.39 17.28 8.16
C ASN A 256 14.69 16.40 7.13
N CYS A 257 13.39 16.12 7.32
CA CYS A 257 12.62 15.37 6.35
C CYS A 257 12.55 16.13 5.02
N SER A 258 12.70 15.41 3.91
CA SER A 258 12.74 16.01 2.57
C SER A 258 12.22 15.05 1.51
N TYR A 259 11.90 15.57 0.33
CA TYR A 259 11.35 14.79 -0.76
C TYR A 259 11.90 15.21 -2.14
N LYS A 260 11.76 14.32 -3.12
CA LYS A 260 11.97 14.56 -4.54
C LYS A 260 10.74 14.10 -5.32
N VAL A 261 10.38 14.83 -6.38
CA VAL A 261 9.29 14.47 -7.29
C VAL A 261 9.87 14.34 -8.69
N HIS A 262 9.89 13.12 -9.19
CA HIS A 262 10.36 12.80 -10.52
C HIS A 262 9.16 12.66 -11.47
N HIS A 263 9.17 13.42 -12.57
CA HIS A 263 8.28 13.20 -13.71
C HIS A 263 9.05 12.43 -14.78
N VAL A 264 8.57 11.23 -15.11
CA VAL A 264 9.21 10.32 -16.06
C VAL A 264 8.81 10.73 -17.47
N VAL A 265 9.70 11.43 -18.17
CA VAL A 265 9.49 11.85 -19.57
C VAL A 265 9.96 10.78 -20.55
N ASN A 266 11.06 10.09 -20.23
CA ASN A 266 11.64 9.04 -21.06
C ASN A 266 11.91 7.81 -20.19
N HIS A 267 11.22 6.71 -20.47
CA HIS A 267 11.42 5.46 -19.75
C HIS A 267 12.77 4.82 -20.08
N GLY A 268 13.38 4.18 -19.07
CA GLY A 268 14.68 3.50 -19.22
C GLY A 268 15.90 4.43 -19.28
N VAL A 269 15.69 5.74 -19.16
CA VAL A 269 16.76 6.74 -19.02
C VAL A 269 16.92 7.08 -17.55
N ASN A 270 18.16 7.22 -17.07
CA ASN A 270 18.40 7.65 -15.70
C ASN A 270 17.77 9.02 -15.43
N MET A 271 17.08 9.11 -14.30
CA MET A 271 16.47 10.33 -13.82
C MET A 271 17.55 11.38 -13.54
N PRO A 272 17.28 12.67 -13.83
CA PRO A 272 18.21 13.74 -13.51
C PRO A 272 18.42 13.83 -12.00
N ALA A 273 19.65 14.22 -11.61
CA ALA A 273 19.93 14.56 -10.22
C ALA A 273 19.04 15.74 -9.79
N MET A 274 18.40 15.60 -8.63
CA MET A 274 17.54 16.64 -8.05
C MET A 274 18.05 17.03 -6.67
N VAL A 275 17.90 18.31 -6.34
CA VAL A 275 18.07 18.80 -4.96
C VAL A 275 16.79 18.45 -4.18
N PRO A 276 16.90 17.75 -3.03
CA PRO A 276 15.74 17.48 -2.18
C PRO A 276 15.06 18.76 -1.70
N ILE A 277 13.73 18.72 -1.59
CA ILE A 277 12.90 19.80 -1.07
C ILE A 277 12.52 19.47 0.38
N SER A 278 12.67 20.41 1.30
CA SER A 278 12.30 20.20 2.71
C SER A 278 10.79 20.01 2.90
N ILE A 279 10.42 19.08 3.79
CA ILE A 279 9.05 18.94 4.31
C ILE A 279 8.97 19.79 5.57
N ALA A 280 8.30 20.93 5.50
CA ALA A 280 8.24 21.89 6.60
C ALA A 280 6.82 22.39 6.85
N ALA A 281 6.56 22.83 8.08
CA ALA A 281 5.31 23.46 8.47
C ALA A 281 5.10 24.79 7.71
N PRO A 282 3.84 25.21 7.48
CA PRO A 282 2.62 24.49 7.82
C PRO A 282 2.18 23.48 6.76
N LYS A 283 2.78 23.50 5.56
CA LYS A 283 2.44 22.62 4.43
C LYS A 283 3.63 22.38 3.52
N ALA A 284 3.72 21.18 2.97
CA ALA A 284 4.65 20.82 1.91
C ALA A 284 3.91 20.00 0.83
N VAL A 285 3.48 20.66 -0.24
CA VAL A 285 2.52 20.08 -1.18
C VAL A 285 3.22 19.52 -2.43
N VAL A 286 2.91 18.27 -2.77
CA VAL A 286 3.21 17.66 -4.07
C VAL A 286 2.00 17.86 -4.98
N HIS A 287 2.26 18.29 -6.21
CA HIS A 287 1.24 18.50 -7.24
C HIS A 287 1.37 17.45 -8.34
N LEU A 288 0.32 16.67 -8.58
CA LEU A 288 0.26 15.69 -9.67
C LEU A 288 -0.88 16.03 -10.63
N ASP A 289 -0.62 16.01 -11.94
CA ASP A 289 -1.66 16.18 -12.95
C ASP A 289 -2.58 14.95 -12.97
N SER A 290 -3.86 15.15 -12.67
CA SER A 290 -4.82 14.06 -12.57
C SER A 290 -5.08 13.34 -13.88
N ARG A 291 -4.97 14.02 -15.03
CA ARG A 291 -5.13 13.36 -16.33
C ARG A 291 -3.97 12.43 -16.59
N LEU A 292 -2.75 12.84 -16.24
CA LEU A 292 -1.58 11.98 -16.34
C LEU A 292 -1.69 10.79 -15.37
N VAL A 293 -1.99 11.04 -14.08
CA VAL A 293 -2.13 9.98 -13.08
C VAL A 293 -3.20 8.95 -13.46
N LEU A 294 -4.31 9.38 -14.07
CA LEU A 294 -5.39 8.50 -14.55
C LEU A 294 -5.15 7.93 -15.96
N GLN A 295 -4.07 8.33 -16.65
CA GLN A 295 -3.77 7.98 -18.04
C GLN A 295 -4.94 8.27 -19.00
N LEU A 296 -5.62 9.39 -18.77
CA LEU A 296 -6.77 9.80 -19.56
C LEU A 296 -6.34 10.30 -20.94
N PRO A 297 -6.95 9.83 -22.04
CA PRO A 297 -6.82 10.46 -23.33
C PRO A 297 -7.20 11.95 -23.26
N ALA A 298 -6.55 12.79 -24.06
CA ALA A 298 -6.77 14.24 -24.04
C ALA A 298 -8.24 14.64 -24.25
N ILE A 299 -8.95 13.90 -25.09
CA ILE A 299 -10.37 14.12 -25.40
C ILE A 299 -11.33 13.65 -24.31
N SER A 300 -10.89 12.75 -23.43
CA SER A 300 -11.74 12.16 -22.40
C SER A 300 -11.98 13.16 -21.27
N PRO A 301 -13.19 13.23 -20.70
CA PRO A 301 -13.45 14.09 -19.55
C PRO A 301 -12.73 13.58 -18.30
N LEU A 302 -12.40 14.48 -17.37
CA LEU A 302 -12.06 14.08 -16.01
C LEU A 302 -13.29 13.45 -15.33
N PRO A 303 -13.12 12.44 -14.46
CA PRO A 303 -14.24 11.88 -13.72
C PRO A 303 -14.93 12.94 -12.85
N PRO A 304 -16.26 12.88 -12.68
CA PRO A 304 -16.99 13.81 -11.84
C PRO A 304 -16.41 13.87 -10.42
N ASN A 305 -16.22 15.09 -9.93
CA ASN A 305 -15.64 15.40 -8.62
C ASN A 305 -14.17 14.95 -8.42
N PHE A 306 -13.51 14.37 -9.42
CA PHE A 306 -12.07 14.13 -9.35
C PHE A 306 -11.34 15.45 -9.57
N ALA A 307 -10.45 15.83 -8.64
CA ALA A 307 -9.73 17.09 -8.73
C ALA A 307 -8.86 17.14 -10.01
N PRO A 308 -8.75 18.28 -10.72
CA PRO A 308 -7.91 18.39 -11.92
C PRO A 308 -6.40 18.26 -11.63
N GLN A 309 -6.01 18.55 -10.39
CA GLN A 309 -4.68 18.36 -9.85
C GLN A 309 -4.84 17.70 -8.47
N LEU A 310 -4.00 16.70 -8.18
CA LEU A 310 -3.91 16.12 -6.84
C LEU A 310 -2.90 16.94 -6.04
N ASP A 311 -3.39 17.59 -4.99
CA ASP A 311 -2.57 18.33 -4.03
C ASP A 311 -2.36 17.48 -2.78
N ILE A 312 -1.15 16.94 -2.62
CA ILE A 312 -0.81 16.01 -1.54
C ILE A 312 0.10 16.72 -0.54
N ASP A 313 -0.42 17.01 0.66
CA ASP A 313 0.36 17.65 1.73
C ASP A 313 1.19 16.61 2.50
N LEU A 314 2.51 16.63 2.28
CA LEU A 314 3.46 15.74 2.95
C LEU A 314 3.76 16.16 4.39
N PHE A 315 3.43 17.39 4.78
CA PHE A 315 3.59 17.81 6.16
C PHE A 315 2.51 17.18 7.05
N ALA A 316 1.30 16.92 6.53
CA ALA A 316 0.21 16.30 7.28
C ALA A 316 0.58 14.93 7.91
N PRO A 317 1.07 13.92 7.15
CA PRO A 317 1.48 12.65 7.74
C PRO A 317 2.69 12.81 8.67
N LEU A 318 3.61 13.73 8.36
CA LEU A 318 4.74 14.03 9.23
C LEU A 318 4.30 14.63 10.58
N ALA A 319 3.30 15.50 10.57
CA ALA A 319 2.78 16.13 11.78
C ALA A 319 2.11 15.12 12.73
N VAL A 320 1.37 14.15 12.19
CA VAL A 320 0.82 13.04 12.97
C VAL A 320 1.96 12.23 13.60
N LEU A 321 2.97 11.88 12.82
CA LEU A 321 4.11 11.13 13.34
C LEU A 321 4.88 11.91 14.42
N LEU A 322 5.12 13.21 14.23
CA LEU A 322 5.75 14.08 15.23
C LEU A 322 4.96 14.15 16.54
N ALA A 323 3.63 14.14 16.48
CA ALA A 323 2.77 14.15 17.66
C ALA A 323 2.83 12.84 18.45
N ASN A 324 3.15 11.72 17.78
CA ASN A 324 3.27 10.39 18.39
C ASN A 324 4.69 10.08 18.88
N LEU A 325 5.69 10.88 18.54
CA LEU A 325 7.05 10.67 19.05
C LEU A 325 7.08 10.81 20.57
N PRO A 326 7.79 9.92 21.28
CA PRO A 326 8.00 10.09 22.71
C PRO A 326 8.69 11.45 22.94
N PRO A 327 8.32 12.19 24.01
CA PRO A 327 8.97 13.44 24.34
C PRO A 327 10.47 13.21 24.40
N ALA A 328 11.23 14.06 23.70
CA ALA A 328 12.68 13.96 23.66
C ALA A 328 13.19 13.83 25.10
N THR A 329 13.86 12.72 25.40
CA THR A 329 14.48 12.54 26.71
C THR A 329 15.48 13.68 26.83
N ALA A 330 15.22 14.62 27.75
CA ALA A 330 16.18 15.68 28.05
C ALA A 330 17.49 14.96 28.45
N ALA A 331 18.49 15.06 27.60
CA ALA A 331 19.81 14.57 27.92
C ALA A 331 20.28 15.35 29.17
N ILE A 332 20.41 14.63 30.29
CA ILE A 332 21.05 15.10 31.52
C ILE A 332 22.55 14.90 31.37
#